data_AF-A0A6P8NJB9-F1
#
_entry.id   AF-A0A6P8NJB9-F1
#
_cell.length_a   1.000
_cell.length_b   1.000
_cell.length_c   1.000
_cell.angle_alpha   90.00
_cell.angle_beta   90.00
_cell.angle_gamma   90.00
#
_symmetry.space_group_name_H-M   'P 1'
#
loop_
_entity.id
_entity.type
_entity.pdbx_description
1 polymer ?
#
loop_
_entity_poly.entity_id
_entity_poly.type
_entity_poly.pdbx_seq_one_letter_code
_entity_poly.pdbx_strand_id
1 'polypeptide(L)'
;MEAQKNGVFRYILNIQDSKILEGKYHFLVQLNIDRGYKRRSPENIISMNQPFNGEDFNFTKLVSEEQIMNLINTDKDDIIAINASPIEYCHSLLLPQRCKQLPQLVTKHSLLKAIELFSLSLSSYIRVAFNSLCAFASVNHLHWHLYYLRWRMLLEYIVTTFLFCYSLYIYILLVQSSYIELN
;
A
#
# COMPACT_ATOMS: atom_id res chain seq x y z
N MET A 1 16.71 4.47 7.33
CA MET A 1 17.53 5.40 8.14
C MET A 1 18.06 6.56 7.31
N GLU A 2 18.63 6.33 6.13
CA GLU A 2 19.14 7.41 5.26
C GLU A 2 18.04 8.36 4.76
N ALA A 3 16.96 7.84 4.17
CA ALA A 3 15.82 8.67 3.74
C ALA A 3 15.21 9.52 4.87
N GLN A 4 15.27 9.05 6.12
CA GLN A 4 14.82 9.82 7.28
C GLN A 4 15.77 10.97 7.60
N LYS A 5 17.08 10.73 7.53
CA LYS A 5 18.10 11.79 7.70
C LYS A 5 18.00 12.84 6.59
N ASN A 6 17.65 12.42 5.38
CA ASN A 6 17.49 13.30 4.23
C ASN A 6 16.13 14.02 4.17
N GLY A 7 15.27 13.86 5.19
CA GLY A 7 14.00 14.58 5.28
C GLY A 7 12.96 14.18 4.22
N VAL A 8 13.05 12.97 3.66
CA VAL A 8 12.16 12.51 2.57
C VAL A 8 10.72 12.28 3.06
N PHE A 9 10.53 11.97 4.34
CA PHE A 9 9.21 11.69 4.90
C PHE A 9 8.51 12.98 5.37
N ARG A 10 7.18 13.02 5.23
CA ARG A 10 6.35 14.10 5.81
C ARG A 10 6.38 14.09 7.34
N TYR A 11 6.67 12.93 7.92
CA TYR A 11 6.85 12.74 9.36
C TYR A 11 7.68 11.49 9.63
N ILE A 12 8.31 11.47 10.80
CA ILE A 12 9.00 10.28 11.29
C ILE A 12 7.94 9.32 11.82
N LEU A 13 7.96 8.07 11.35
CA LEU A 13 7.10 7.03 11.90
C LEU A 13 7.40 6.84 13.38
N ASN A 14 6.42 7.16 14.22
CA ASN A 14 6.52 7.04 15.66
C ASN A 14 5.22 6.42 16.20
N ILE A 15 5.17 5.09 16.23
CA ILE A 15 4.05 4.37 16.84
C ILE A 15 4.21 4.47 18.35
N GLN A 16 3.38 5.30 18.98
CA GLN A 16 3.51 5.64 20.40
C GLN A 16 2.94 4.56 21.31
N ASP A 17 1.86 3.93 20.85
CA ASP A 17 1.17 2.88 21.58
C ASP A 17 0.58 1.88 20.60
N SER A 18 0.44 0.63 21.03
CA SER A 18 -0.22 -0.41 20.28
C SER A 18 -0.92 -1.38 21.22
N LYS A 19 -2.15 -1.76 20.89
CA LYS A 19 -2.91 -2.75 21.66
C LYS A 19 -3.62 -3.73 20.76
N ILE A 20 -3.78 -4.95 21.26
CA ILE A 20 -4.71 -5.93 20.70
C ILE A 20 -6.05 -5.74 21.37
N LEU A 21 -7.09 -5.55 20.56
CA LEU A 21 -8.46 -5.45 21.05
C LEU A 21 -8.94 -6.83 21.50
N GLU A 22 -9.68 -6.84 22.60
CA GLU A 22 -10.40 -8.02 23.06
C GLU A 22 -11.46 -8.44 22.04
N GLY A 23 -11.76 -9.74 22.01
CA GLY A 23 -12.76 -10.33 21.13
C GLY A 23 -12.18 -11.29 20.11
N LYS A 24 -13.07 -11.94 19.35
CA LYS A 24 -12.76 -13.08 18.47
C LYS A 24 -11.64 -12.81 17.45
N TYR A 25 -11.52 -11.56 16.99
CA TYR A 25 -10.69 -11.21 15.84
C TYR A 25 -9.33 -10.59 16.19
N HIS A 26 -9.09 -10.25 17.46
CA HIS A 26 -7.79 -9.78 17.96
C HIS A 26 -7.19 -8.64 17.10
N PHE A 27 -7.98 -7.60 16.80
CA PHE A 27 -7.51 -6.49 15.98
C PHE A 27 -6.32 -5.77 16.62
N LEU A 28 -5.28 -5.53 15.83
CA LEU A 28 -4.18 -4.64 16.21
C LEU A 28 -4.58 -3.19 15.96
N VAL A 29 -4.45 -2.36 16.99
CA VAL A 29 -4.59 -0.91 16.92
C VAL A 29 -3.25 -0.28 17.22
N GLN A 30 -2.80 0.64 16.37
CA GLN A 30 -1.56 1.40 16.53
C GLN A 30 -1.85 2.90 16.54
N LEU A 31 -1.33 3.61 17.53
CA LEU A 31 -1.45 5.06 17.63
C LEU A 31 -0.32 5.75 16.86
N ASN A 32 -0.67 6.38 15.75
CA ASN A 32 0.22 7.19 14.92
C ASN A 32 -0.37 8.61 14.79
N ILE A 33 -0.11 9.46 15.80
CA ILE A 33 -0.68 10.82 15.87
C ILE A 33 -0.26 11.63 14.66
N ASP A 34 1.03 11.62 14.32
CA ASP A 34 1.63 12.37 13.21
C ASP A 34 0.94 12.11 11.88
N ARG A 35 0.60 10.85 11.61
CA ARG A 35 -0.15 10.49 10.42
C ARG A 35 -1.55 11.13 10.38
N GLY A 36 -2.21 11.27 11.52
CA GLY A 36 -3.57 11.82 11.62
C GLY A 36 -3.69 13.22 11.03
N TYR A 37 -2.66 14.07 11.20
CA TYR A 37 -2.69 15.46 10.77
C TYR A 37 -1.65 15.81 9.68
N LYS A 38 -0.58 15.04 9.49
CA LYS A 38 0.46 15.29 8.46
C LYS A 38 0.27 14.49 7.16
N ARG A 39 -0.65 13.52 7.13
CA ARG A 39 -0.98 12.81 5.88
C ARG A 39 -1.67 13.78 4.91
N ARG A 40 -1.35 13.62 3.62
CA ARG A 40 -2.04 14.33 2.54
C ARG A 40 -3.56 14.09 2.60
N SER A 41 -4.33 15.14 2.36
CA SER A 41 -5.77 15.02 2.11
C SER A 41 -6.05 14.11 0.90
N PRO A 42 -6.97 13.14 1.02
CA PRO A 42 -7.39 12.35 -0.14
C PRO A 42 -7.89 13.23 -1.28
N GLU A 43 -7.69 12.77 -2.51
CA GLU A 43 -8.39 13.32 -3.67
C GLU A 43 -9.91 13.24 -3.51
N ASN A 44 -10.64 14.08 -4.24
CA ASN A 44 -12.09 13.96 -4.32
C ASN A 44 -12.46 12.71 -5.13
N ILE A 45 -12.85 11.66 -4.43
CA ILE A 45 -13.16 10.34 -5.00
C ILE A 45 -14.68 10.19 -5.07
N ILE A 46 -15.20 10.15 -6.30
CA ILE A 46 -16.63 9.98 -6.57
C ILE A 46 -16.98 8.60 -7.16
N SER A 47 -15.98 7.82 -7.58
CA SER A 47 -16.17 6.52 -8.20
C SER A 47 -14.92 5.66 -8.11
N MET A 48 -15.10 4.34 -8.05
CA MET A 48 -13.98 3.39 -8.16
C MET A 48 -13.29 3.45 -9.52
N ASN A 49 -14.03 3.80 -10.58
CA ASN A 49 -13.53 3.85 -11.96
C ASN A 49 -13.21 5.29 -12.41
N GLN A 50 -12.95 6.19 -11.46
CA GLN A 50 -12.60 7.58 -11.78
C GLN A 50 -11.33 7.62 -12.66
N PRO A 51 -11.35 8.38 -13.79
CA PRO A 51 -10.19 8.47 -14.66
C PRO A 51 -9.02 9.15 -13.95
N PHE A 52 -7.80 8.78 -14.35
CA PHE A 52 -6.58 9.46 -13.90
C PHE A 52 -6.63 10.94 -14.28
N ASN A 53 -6.16 11.80 -13.39
CA ASN A 53 -6.00 13.24 -13.65
C ASN A 53 -4.53 13.65 -13.45
N GLY A 54 -3.92 14.19 -14.52
CA GLY A 54 -2.51 14.62 -14.48
C GLY A 54 -2.25 15.87 -13.65
N GLU A 55 -3.27 16.70 -13.45
CA GLU A 55 -3.18 17.93 -12.66
C GLU A 55 -3.08 17.63 -11.16
N ASP A 56 -3.78 16.60 -10.71
CA ASP A 56 -3.73 16.13 -9.31
C ASP A 56 -2.35 15.57 -8.95
N PHE A 57 -2.12 15.37 -7.66
CA PHE A 57 -0.88 14.73 -7.21
C PHE A 57 -0.78 13.33 -7.81
N ASN A 58 0.38 13.00 -8.38
CA ASN A 58 0.61 11.67 -8.93
C ASN A 58 2.10 11.33 -8.93
N PHE A 59 2.41 10.03 -8.99
CA PHE A 59 3.77 9.54 -8.87
C PHE A 59 4.70 9.79 -10.08
N THR A 60 4.23 10.40 -11.17
CA THR A 60 5.19 10.88 -12.19
C THR A 60 6.00 12.08 -11.69
N LYS A 61 5.48 12.78 -10.67
CA LYS A 61 6.07 13.94 -9.98
C LYS A 61 6.94 13.54 -8.77
N LEU A 62 7.31 12.26 -8.66
CA LEU A 62 8.13 11.74 -7.56
C LEU A 62 9.54 12.37 -7.61
N VAL A 63 10.05 12.82 -6.46
CA VAL A 63 11.44 13.31 -6.38
C VAL A 63 12.42 12.15 -6.34
N SER A 64 13.64 12.34 -6.83
CA SER A 64 14.64 11.27 -6.96
C SER A 64 14.93 10.54 -5.65
N GLU A 65 14.88 11.25 -4.53
CA GLU A 65 15.18 10.76 -3.18
C GLU A 65 14.06 9.87 -2.62
N GLU A 66 12.85 9.96 -3.17
CA GLU A 66 11.75 9.05 -2.84
C GLU A 66 11.88 7.71 -3.59
N GLN A 67 12.65 7.65 -4.69
CA GLN A 67 12.81 6.42 -5.46
C GLN A 67 13.85 5.49 -4.82
N ILE A 68 13.45 4.24 -4.54
CA ILE A 68 14.34 3.22 -3.96
C ILE A 68 15.08 2.48 -5.08
N MET A 69 14.33 1.95 -6.05
CA MET A 69 14.93 1.20 -7.16
C MET A 69 13.98 1.05 -8.36
N ASN A 70 14.56 0.84 -9.53
CA ASN A 70 13.86 0.32 -10.71
C ASN A 70 13.82 -1.20 -10.65
N LEU A 71 12.71 -1.81 -11.09
CA LEU A 71 12.64 -3.26 -11.26
C LEU A 71 13.28 -3.62 -12.62
N ILE A 72 14.56 -4.01 -12.56
CA ILE A 72 15.50 -4.09 -13.70
C ILE A 72 15.04 -5.04 -14.83
N ASN A 73 14.10 -5.94 -14.57
CA ASN A 73 13.64 -6.95 -15.55
C ASN A 73 12.39 -6.53 -16.34
N THR A 74 12.07 -5.24 -16.41
CA THR A 74 10.90 -4.77 -17.15
C THR A 74 11.23 -3.56 -18.01
N ASP A 75 10.96 -3.63 -19.32
CA ASP A 75 10.86 -2.45 -20.22
C ASP A 75 9.71 -1.50 -19.83
N LYS A 76 9.09 -1.76 -18.69
CA LYS A 76 7.95 -1.07 -18.13
C LYS A 76 8.49 -0.34 -16.91
N ASP A 77 8.22 0.95 -16.81
CA ASP A 77 8.60 1.86 -15.72
C ASP A 77 7.95 1.42 -14.39
N ASP A 78 8.38 0.26 -13.89
CA ASP A 78 7.98 -0.38 -12.64
C ASP A 78 9.03 -0.02 -11.58
N ILE A 79 8.63 0.77 -10.58
CA ILE A 79 9.56 1.24 -9.55
C ILE A 79 9.06 0.91 -8.15
N ILE A 80 10.02 0.81 -7.22
CA ILE A 80 9.75 0.84 -5.79
C ILE A 80 10.13 2.23 -5.28
N ALA A 81 9.22 2.88 -4.58
CA ALA A 81 9.41 4.19 -3.99
C ALA A 81 9.04 4.19 -2.50
N ILE A 82 9.53 5.17 -1.75
CA ILE A 82 9.18 5.42 -0.36
C ILE A 82 7.73 5.91 -0.30
N ASN A 83 6.96 5.43 0.67
CA ASN A 83 5.74 6.13 1.05
C ASN A 83 6.09 7.25 2.04
N ALA A 84 6.07 8.50 1.58
CA ALA A 84 6.36 9.67 2.42
C ALA A 84 5.37 9.87 3.60
N SER A 85 4.29 9.09 3.68
CA SER A 85 3.36 9.00 4.81
C SER A 85 3.29 7.55 5.35
N PRO A 86 4.34 7.06 6.02
CA PRO A 86 4.48 5.68 6.41
C PRO A 86 3.46 5.26 7.48
N ILE A 87 2.89 4.06 7.36
CA ILE A 87 2.02 3.47 8.40
C ILE A 87 2.78 2.51 9.30
N GLU A 88 3.87 1.95 8.78
CA GLU A 88 4.65 0.90 9.43
C GLU A 88 6.08 0.91 8.86
N TYR A 89 6.98 0.15 9.47
CA TYR A 89 8.36 -0.02 9.07
C TYR A 89 8.51 -0.37 7.59
N CYS A 90 9.44 0.33 6.93
CA CYS A 90 9.73 0.22 5.50
C CYS A 90 8.51 0.40 4.58
N HIS A 91 7.51 1.20 4.98
CA HIS A 91 6.37 1.49 4.13
C HIS A 91 6.80 2.11 2.81
N SER A 92 6.67 1.33 1.75
CA SER A 92 7.08 1.60 0.39
C SER A 92 5.89 1.38 -0.54
N LEU A 93 6.04 1.85 -1.78
CA LEU A 93 5.06 1.74 -2.84
C LEU A 93 5.67 0.98 -4.01
N LEU A 94 4.96 -0.04 -4.51
CA LEU A 94 5.17 -0.52 -5.87
C LEU A 94 4.34 0.36 -6.80
N LEU A 95 5.01 0.96 -7.78
CA LEU A 95 4.42 1.82 -8.81
C LEU A 95 4.62 1.14 -10.16
N PRO A 96 3.68 0.27 -10.58
CA PRO A 96 3.82 -0.47 -11.82
C PRO A 96 3.39 0.41 -13.00
N GLN A 97 4.19 0.42 -14.07
CA GLN A 97 3.95 1.16 -15.29
C GLN A 97 3.65 2.64 -15.01
N ARG A 98 4.41 3.26 -14.11
CA ARG A 98 4.13 4.60 -13.56
C ARG A 98 3.95 5.67 -14.64
N CYS A 99 4.80 5.69 -15.67
CA CYS A 99 4.64 6.61 -16.81
C CYS A 99 3.40 6.36 -17.69
N LYS A 100 2.65 5.26 -17.51
CA LYS A 100 1.36 5.04 -18.19
C LYS A 100 0.20 5.76 -17.53
N GLN A 101 0.40 6.37 -16.35
CA GLN A 101 -0.61 7.19 -15.69
C GLN A 101 -1.95 6.45 -15.52
N LEU A 102 -1.87 5.19 -15.09
CA LEU A 102 -3.06 4.36 -14.90
C LEU A 102 -3.80 4.81 -13.64
N PRO A 103 -5.15 4.84 -13.65
CA PRO A 103 -5.93 5.11 -12.43
C PRO A 103 -5.68 4.00 -11.40
N GLN A 104 -6.10 4.22 -10.15
CA GLN A 104 -5.96 3.27 -9.04
C GLN A 104 -6.89 2.05 -9.20
N LEU A 105 -6.61 1.25 -10.23
CA LEU A 105 -7.32 0.04 -10.64
C LEU A 105 -6.31 -1.09 -10.87
N VAL A 106 -6.59 -2.25 -10.28
CA VAL A 106 -5.73 -3.43 -10.43
C VAL A 106 -5.71 -3.87 -11.90
N THR A 107 -4.51 -3.98 -12.46
CA THR A 107 -4.24 -4.64 -13.74
C THR A 107 -3.59 -5.99 -13.52
N LYS A 108 -3.70 -6.90 -14.50
CA LYS A 108 -2.98 -8.19 -14.49
C LYS A 108 -1.48 -8.00 -14.24
N HIS A 109 -0.87 -7.02 -14.89
CA HIS A 109 0.55 -6.71 -14.72
C HIS A 109 0.87 -6.29 -13.29
N SER A 110 0.08 -5.37 -12.73
CA SER A 110 0.30 -4.86 -11.37
C SER A 110 0.16 -5.95 -10.29
N LEU A 111 -0.84 -6.84 -10.45
CA LEU A 111 -1.06 -7.96 -9.55
C LEU A 111 0.10 -8.97 -9.60
N LEU A 112 0.59 -9.28 -10.80
CA LEU A 112 1.74 -10.18 -10.97
C LEU A 112 2.99 -9.60 -10.30
N LYS A 113 3.29 -8.31 -10.51
CA LYS A 113 4.43 -7.65 -9.85
C LYS A 113 4.29 -7.66 -8.33
N ALA A 114 3.09 -7.42 -7.81
CA ALA A 114 2.82 -7.47 -6.36
C ALA A 114 3.10 -8.87 -5.78
N ILE A 115 2.68 -9.93 -6.47
CA ILE A 115 2.92 -11.33 -6.08
C ILE A 115 4.41 -11.69 -6.15
N GLU A 116 5.10 -11.27 -7.21
CA GLU A 116 6.55 -11.48 -7.35
C GLU A 116 7.32 -10.82 -6.21
N LEU A 117 7.03 -9.55 -5.90
CA LEU A 117 7.67 -8.84 -4.79
C LEU A 117 7.38 -9.50 -3.44
N PHE A 118 6.14 -9.95 -3.21
CA PHE A 118 5.80 -10.72 -2.02
C PHE A 118 6.67 -11.98 -1.90
N SER A 119 6.83 -12.72 -3.00
CA SER A 119 7.56 -13.98 -3.06
C SER A 119 9.08 -13.82 -2.87
N LEU A 120 9.62 -12.62 -3.14
CA LEU A 120 11.04 -12.31 -2.92
C LEU A 120 11.39 -12.08 -1.45
N SER A 121 10.41 -11.80 -0.59
CA SER A 121 10.65 -11.61 0.84
C SER A 121 10.60 -12.94 1.56
N LEU A 122 11.69 -13.29 2.25
CA LEU A 122 11.75 -14.45 3.16
C LEU A 122 11.08 -14.20 4.52
N SER A 123 10.56 -12.99 4.75
CA SER A 123 9.88 -12.64 6.00
C SER A 123 8.38 -12.89 5.91
N SER A 124 7.82 -13.59 6.89
CA SER A 124 6.37 -13.71 7.09
C SER A 124 5.68 -12.40 7.49
N TYR A 125 6.44 -11.35 7.79
CA TYR A 125 5.91 -10.05 8.20
C TYR A 125 5.70 -9.07 7.05
N ILE A 126 6.11 -9.42 5.82
CA ILE A 126 5.82 -8.57 4.66
C ILE A 126 4.31 -8.52 4.42
N ARG A 127 3.83 -7.34 4.06
CA ARG A 127 2.45 -7.07 3.66
C ARG A 127 2.48 -6.42 2.30
N VAL A 128 1.65 -6.95 1.40
CA VAL A 128 1.37 -6.33 0.10
C VAL A 128 -0.12 -6.06 0.06
N ALA A 129 -0.49 -4.78 -0.06
CA ALA A 129 -1.87 -4.35 0.06
C ALA A 129 -2.26 -3.38 -1.07
N PHE A 130 -3.54 -3.38 -1.43
CA PHE A 130 -4.08 -2.47 -2.42
C PHE A 130 -5.41 -1.91 -1.93
N ASN A 131 -5.52 -0.59 -1.98
CA ASN A 131 -6.75 0.14 -1.72
C ASN A 131 -7.27 0.68 -3.06
N SER A 132 -8.50 0.33 -3.43
CA SER A 132 -9.19 1.04 -4.52
C SER A 132 -9.60 2.44 -4.05
N LEU A 133 -10.02 3.30 -4.99
CA LEU A 133 -10.43 4.67 -4.68
C LEU A 133 -11.48 4.75 -3.57
N CYS A 134 -12.59 4.02 -3.70
CA CYS A 134 -13.65 4.02 -2.69
C CYS A 134 -13.29 3.23 -1.41
N ALA A 135 -12.10 2.63 -1.35
CA ALA A 135 -11.57 1.91 -0.20
C ALA A 135 -10.45 2.70 0.51
N PHE A 136 -10.66 4.01 0.69
CA PHE A 136 -9.75 4.91 1.38
C PHE A 136 -8.37 5.09 0.71
N ALA A 137 -8.22 4.80 -0.59
CA ALA A 137 -7.07 5.31 -1.32
C ALA A 137 -7.09 6.85 -1.32
N SER A 138 -5.91 7.46 -1.36
CA SER A 138 -5.79 8.93 -1.30
C SER A 138 -5.26 9.55 -2.58
N VAL A 139 -4.80 8.71 -3.51
CA VAL A 139 -4.19 9.11 -4.77
C VAL A 139 -4.77 8.26 -5.89
N ASN A 140 -5.23 8.88 -6.98
CA ASN A 140 -5.71 8.18 -8.17
C ASN A 140 -4.59 7.95 -9.18
N HIS A 141 -3.62 7.11 -8.80
CA HIS A 141 -2.56 6.63 -9.68
C HIS A 141 -2.16 5.24 -9.19
N LEU A 142 -2.25 4.22 -10.05
CA LEU A 142 -1.96 2.81 -9.74
C LEU A 142 -0.72 2.61 -8.85
N HIS A 143 -0.94 2.18 -7.61
CA HIS A 143 0.10 1.84 -6.65
C HIS A 143 -0.34 0.72 -5.71
N TRP A 144 0.65 -0.02 -5.22
CA TRP A 144 0.50 -1.05 -4.19
C TRP A 144 1.34 -0.68 -2.97
N HIS A 145 0.84 -0.99 -1.78
CA HIS A 145 1.53 -0.77 -0.52
C HIS A 145 2.40 -1.98 -0.16
N LEU A 146 3.63 -1.72 0.28
CA LEU A 146 4.58 -2.71 0.77
C LEU A 146 5.05 -2.26 2.15
N TYR A 147 4.94 -3.10 3.19
CA TYR A 147 5.45 -2.77 4.52
C TYR A 147 5.68 -4.04 5.35
N TYR A 148 6.42 -3.93 6.45
CA TYR A 148 6.68 -5.06 7.34
C TYR A 148 5.94 -4.88 8.66
N LEU A 149 4.88 -5.66 8.89
CA LEU A 149 4.14 -5.65 10.14
C LEU A 149 4.55 -6.86 10.98
N ARG A 150 5.25 -6.64 12.11
CA ARG A 150 5.72 -7.71 12.99
C ARG A 150 4.62 -8.34 13.87
N TRP A 151 3.42 -8.45 13.32
CA TRP A 151 2.22 -8.96 13.98
C TRP A 151 1.45 -9.87 13.04
N ARG A 152 1.01 -11.02 13.56
CA ARG A 152 0.21 -11.98 12.81
C ARG A 152 -1.22 -11.46 12.69
N MET A 153 -1.72 -11.27 11.48
CA MET A 153 -3.12 -10.87 11.26
C MET A 153 -4.04 -12.08 11.19
N LEU A 154 -5.32 -11.89 11.51
CA LEU A 154 -6.35 -12.92 11.43
C LEU A 154 -6.32 -13.70 10.10
N LEU A 155 -6.08 -12.98 9.00
CA LEU A 155 -6.00 -13.57 7.67
C LEU A 155 -5.00 -14.74 7.63
N GLU A 156 -3.86 -14.65 8.33
CA GLU A 156 -2.79 -15.65 8.31
C GLU A 156 -3.07 -16.96 9.04
N TYR A 157 -4.23 -17.09 9.70
CA TYR A 157 -4.61 -18.29 10.44
C TYR A 157 -6.12 -18.54 10.47
N ILE A 158 -6.92 -17.74 9.76
CA ILE A 158 -8.34 -18.02 9.61
C ILE A 158 -8.53 -19.24 8.71
N VAL A 159 -9.34 -20.20 9.17
CA VAL A 159 -9.70 -21.37 8.38
C VAL A 159 -10.63 -20.93 7.26
N THR A 160 -10.21 -21.10 6.01
CA THR A 160 -11.01 -20.80 4.81
C THR A 160 -11.50 -22.08 4.16
N THR A 161 -12.77 -22.13 3.74
CA THR A 161 -13.38 -23.37 3.24
C THR A 161 -12.97 -23.76 1.81
N PHE A 162 -12.33 -22.90 0.99
CA PHE A 162 -11.81 -23.26 -0.34
C PHE A 162 -10.69 -22.32 -0.86
N LEU A 163 -9.47 -22.84 -1.06
CA LEU A 163 -8.67 -22.91 -2.32
C LEU A 163 -7.23 -23.37 -2.03
N PHE A 164 -6.82 -24.44 -2.72
CA PHE A 164 -5.55 -25.19 -2.61
C PHE A 164 -4.29 -24.39 -3.02
N CYS A 165 -3.15 -24.66 -2.37
CA CYS A 165 -1.88 -25.18 -2.92
C CYS A 165 -0.71 -24.92 -1.94
N TYR A 166 0.26 -25.83 -1.91
CA TYR A 166 1.36 -25.94 -0.95
C TYR A 166 2.04 -24.61 -0.53
N SER A 167 2.12 -24.40 0.79
CA SER A 167 3.06 -23.53 1.54
C SER A 167 3.13 -22.01 1.27
N LEU A 168 2.26 -21.40 0.46
CA LEU A 168 2.26 -19.94 0.31
C LEU A 168 0.84 -19.37 0.43
N TYR A 169 0.49 -18.90 1.62
CA TYR A 169 -0.74 -18.12 1.81
C TYR A 169 -0.48 -16.67 1.38
N ILE A 170 -0.91 -16.30 0.18
CA ILE A 170 -0.88 -14.91 -0.28
C ILE A 170 -2.18 -14.23 0.16
N TYR A 171 -2.13 -13.49 1.27
CA TYR A 171 -3.24 -12.61 1.68
C TYR A 171 -3.02 -11.22 1.09
N ILE A 172 -3.54 -11.01 -0.12
CA ILE A 172 -3.70 -9.66 -0.65
C ILE A 172 -4.96 -9.08 -0.02
N LEU A 173 -4.79 -8.10 0.88
CA LEU A 173 -5.92 -7.31 1.33
C LEU A 173 -6.32 -6.38 0.17
N LEU A 174 -7.31 -6.82 -0.61
CA LEU A 174 -8.06 -5.99 -1.54
C LEU A 174 -9.24 -5.41 -0.78
N VAL A 175 -9.12 -4.18 -0.29
CA VAL A 175 -10.30 -3.46 0.16
C VAL A 175 -10.93 -2.85 -1.08
N GLN A 176 -12.12 -3.33 -1.44
CA GLN A 176 -13.00 -2.72 -2.42
C GLN A 176 -14.29 -2.37 -1.69
N SER A 177 -14.65 -1.08 -1.65
CA SER A 177 -15.97 -0.66 -1.16
C SER A 177 -16.77 -0.18 -2.36
N SER A 178 -17.93 -0.79 -2.58
CA SER A 178 -18.92 -0.35 -3.58
C SER A 178 -20.00 0.58 -2.99
N TYR A 179 -19.87 1.01 -1.73
CA TYR A 179 -20.88 1.86 -1.10
C TYR A 179 -20.53 3.35 -1.26
N ILE A 180 -21.20 4.00 -2.22
CA ILE A 180 -21.46 5.43 -2.20
C ILE A 180 -22.97 5.56 -1.98
N GLU A 181 -23.40 5.61 -0.73
CA GLU A 181 -24.68 6.24 -0.41
C GLU A 181 -24.38 7.69 -0.03
N LEU A 182 -24.48 8.57 -1.02
CA LEU A 182 -24.74 9.99 -0.79
C LEU A 182 -26.26 10.13 -0.67
N ASN A 183 -26.74 10.25 0.57
CA ASN A 183 -27.86 11.10 0.99
C ASN A 183 -27.88 11.21 2.51
#